data_AF-A0AAV5ZKX4-F1
#
_entry.id   AF-A0AAV5ZKX4-F1
#
_cell.length_a   1.000
_cell.length_b   1.000
_cell.length_c   1.000
_cell.angle_alpha   90.00
_cell.angle_beta   90.00
_cell.angle_gamma   90.00
#
_symmetry.space_group_name_H-M   'P 1'
#
loop_
_entity.id
_entity.type
_entity.pdbx_description
1 polymer ?
#
loop_
_entity_poly.entity_id
_entity_poly.type
_entity_poly.pdbx_seq_one_letter_code
_entity_poly.pdbx_strand_id
1 'polypeptide(L)'
;MPTQSLDQLTEAILARDQARTTDLFFRMVRREGRSVGEALGEVTAAEAPFVQVPSHIDVRDGQITLINNDHTILGLRASHDLAPFLPEEYRLLPLLQSVWYIPAGLDIWNQLRGKYPGRYATMKGMNVPPPSYGPVVWNREEAPIPQEGSLEERLHAHMIATVSGDVRRSYGLFLGLAADKDARPRLRDHMLFLGLIDIQDTVAGRKARNTGHKGLRARAVVDLAEAVGWDRARGVFYIGVPDMAIGPLYYSVYDAACVTVAAEFPDAGKTLKAKNQGSLAPADVEALVRLLIEA
;
A
#
# COMPACT_ATOMS: atom_id res chain seq x y z
N MET A 1 -12.64 20.88 2.28
CA MET A 1 -13.99 20.58 2.77
C MET A 1 -14.49 19.35 2.02
N PRO A 2 -15.26 18.45 2.65
CA PRO A 2 -15.84 17.29 1.97
C PRO A 2 -16.70 17.74 0.79
N THR A 3 -16.62 17.05 -0.34
CA THR A 3 -17.52 17.27 -1.47
C THR A 3 -18.81 16.48 -1.24
N GLN A 4 -19.91 16.90 -1.87
CA GLN A 4 -21.17 16.14 -1.82
C GLN A 4 -20.99 14.69 -2.30
N SER A 5 -20.13 14.48 -3.32
CA SER A 5 -19.80 13.15 -3.83
C SER A 5 -19.09 12.29 -2.79
N LEU A 6 -18.14 12.85 -2.03
CA LEU A 6 -17.44 12.14 -0.96
C LEU A 6 -18.40 11.64 0.12
N ASP A 7 -19.31 12.49 0.58
CA ASP A 7 -20.29 12.14 1.61
C ASP A 7 -21.22 11.02 1.12
N GLN A 8 -21.72 11.12 -0.12
CA GLN A 8 -22.59 10.10 -0.72
C GLN A 8 -21.87 8.76 -0.93
N LEU A 9 -20.60 8.79 -1.34
CA LEU A 9 -19.77 7.59 -1.47
C LEU A 9 -19.54 6.94 -0.11
N THR A 10 -19.18 7.74 0.89
CA THR A 10 -18.94 7.27 2.26
C THR A 10 -20.20 6.62 2.83
N GLU A 11 -21.36 7.26 2.67
CA GLU A 11 -22.65 6.71 3.09
C GLU A 11 -22.94 5.36 2.40
N ALA A 12 -22.80 5.28 1.07
CA ALA A 12 -23.05 4.04 0.33
C ALA A 12 -22.08 2.91 0.72
N ILE A 13 -20.79 3.24 0.93
CA ILE A 13 -19.76 2.30 1.37
C ILE A 13 -20.10 1.75 2.76
N LEU A 14 -20.43 2.63 3.72
CA LEU A 14 -20.79 2.22 5.09
C LEU A 14 -22.10 1.43 5.13
N ALA A 15 -23.06 1.76 4.26
CA ALA A 15 -24.29 1.00 4.07
C ALA A 15 -24.08 -0.36 3.39
N ARG A 16 -22.85 -0.65 2.93
CA ARG A 16 -22.48 -1.86 2.18
C ARG A 16 -23.24 -1.99 0.85
N ASP A 17 -23.62 -0.87 0.25
CA ASP A 17 -24.40 -0.81 -0.99
C ASP A 17 -23.48 -0.76 -2.22
N GLN A 18 -23.04 -1.95 -2.65
CA GLN A 18 -22.11 -2.12 -3.76
C GLN A 18 -22.63 -1.53 -5.08
N ALA A 19 -23.94 -1.66 -5.35
CA ALA A 19 -24.54 -1.14 -6.57
C ALA A 19 -24.55 0.39 -6.58
N ARG A 20 -24.95 1.02 -5.46
CA ARG A 20 -24.94 2.48 -5.31
C ARG A 20 -23.52 3.05 -5.34
N THR A 21 -22.54 2.41 -4.70
CA THR A 21 -21.13 2.84 -4.74
C THR A 21 -20.59 2.86 -6.18
N THR A 22 -20.85 1.82 -6.96
CA THR A 22 -20.45 1.75 -8.38
C THR A 22 -21.19 2.77 -9.25
N ASP A 23 -22.49 2.95 -9.06
CA ASP A 23 -23.28 3.94 -9.80
C ASP A 23 -22.81 5.37 -9.52
N LEU A 24 -22.52 5.72 -8.26
CA LEU A 24 -21.96 7.03 -7.90
C LEU A 24 -20.64 7.29 -8.63
N PHE A 25 -19.73 6.32 -8.64
CA PHE A 25 -18.48 6.43 -9.39
C PHE A 25 -18.69 6.56 -10.90
N PHE A 26 -19.57 5.73 -11.47
CA PHE A 26 -19.90 5.80 -12.89
C PHE A 26 -20.47 7.16 -13.29
N ARG A 27 -21.36 7.74 -12.47
CA ARG A 27 -21.95 9.06 -12.71
C ARG A 27 -20.92 10.18 -12.71
N MET A 28 -19.99 10.19 -11.76
CA MET A 28 -18.88 11.15 -11.72
C MET A 28 -18.12 11.17 -13.05
N VAL A 29 -17.77 9.99 -13.57
CA VAL A 29 -16.99 9.90 -14.81
C VAL A 29 -17.85 10.18 -16.06
N ARG A 30 -19.02 9.55 -16.18
CA ARG A 30 -19.78 9.52 -17.43
C ARG A 30 -20.85 10.60 -17.57
N ARG A 31 -21.36 11.16 -16.47
CA ARG A 31 -22.43 12.17 -16.48
C ARG A 31 -21.94 13.54 -16.07
N GLU A 32 -21.03 13.61 -15.12
CA GLU A 32 -20.46 14.88 -14.62
C GLU A 32 -19.19 15.28 -15.39
N GLY A 33 -18.63 14.38 -16.21
CA GLY A 33 -17.45 14.66 -17.03
C GLY A 33 -16.13 14.75 -16.26
N ARG A 34 -16.10 14.25 -15.01
CA ARG A 34 -14.88 14.23 -14.19
C ARG A 34 -13.87 13.24 -14.78
N SER A 35 -12.59 13.54 -14.63
CA SER A 35 -11.54 12.57 -14.96
C SER A 35 -11.62 11.34 -14.05
N VAL A 36 -11.13 10.20 -14.55
CA VAL A 36 -11.02 8.97 -13.74
C VAL A 36 -10.17 9.22 -12.49
N GLY A 37 -9.09 9.99 -12.61
CA GLY A 37 -8.24 10.36 -11.47
C GLY A 37 -8.98 11.14 -10.38
N GLU A 38 -9.84 12.09 -10.76
CA GLU A 38 -10.68 12.81 -9.79
C GLU A 38 -11.69 11.90 -9.11
N ALA A 39 -12.36 11.01 -9.86
CA ALA A 39 -13.30 10.05 -9.30
C ALA A 39 -12.61 9.04 -8.37
N LEU A 40 -11.40 8.60 -8.72
CA LEU A 40 -10.55 7.75 -7.88
C LEU A 40 -10.12 8.47 -6.59
N GLY A 41 -9.82 9.76 -6.66
CA GLY A 41 -9.51 10.57 -5.47
C GLY A 41 -10.65 10.56 -4.46
N GLU A 42 -11.90 10.72 -4.90
CA GLU A 42 -13.08 10.70 -4.03
C GLU A 42 -13.33 9.32 -3.43
N VAL A 43 -13.28 8.25 -4.24
CA VAL A 43 -13.60 6.91 -3.76
C VAL A 43 -12.54 6.41 -2.78
N THR A 44 -11.26 6.70 -3.04
CA THR A 44 -10.19 6.34 -2.10
C THR A 44 -10.26 7.16 -0.82
N ALA A 45 -10.63 8.44 -0.88
CA ALA A 45 -10.88 9.24 0.32
C ALA A 45 -12.06 8.71 1.15
N ALA A 46 -13.11 8.21 0.51
CA ALA A 46 -14.29 7.66 1.17
C ALA A 46 -14.01 6.34 1.92
N GLU A 47 -13.20 5.45 1.33
CA GLU A 47 -12.91 4.13 1.92
C GLU A 47 -11.74 4.12 2.91
N ALA A 48 -10.80 5.07 2.76
CA ALA A 48 -9.51 5.04 3.43
C ALA A 48 -9.52 4.74 4.94
N PRO A 49 -10.43 5.33 5.75
CA PRO A 49 -10.43 5.08 7.19
C PRO A 49 -10.75 3.62 7.57
N PHE A 50 -11.36 2.85 6.67
CA PHE A 50 -12.07 1.60 7.00
C PHE A 50 -11.42 0.34 6.42
N VAL A 51 -10.38 0.48 5.60
CA VAL A 51 -9.70 -0.64 4.92
C VAL A 51 -8.36 -1.00 5.54
N GLN A 52 -7.93 -0.29 6.58
CA GLN A 52 -6.70 -0.57 7.29
C GLN A 52 -6.85 -1.74 8.28
N VAL A 53 -5.72 -2.24 8.78
CA VAL A 53 -5.67 -3.25 9.85
C VAL A 53 -4.64 -2.82 10.91
N PRO A 54 -4.72 -3.32 12.15
CA PRO A 54 -3.75 -2.98 13.19
C PRO A 54 -2.43 -3.77 13.02
N SER A 55 -2.46 -4.87 12.28
CA SER A 55 -1.34 -5.78 12.03
C SER A 55 -1.71 -6.73 10.88
N HIS A 56 -0.73 -7.16 10.08
CA HIS A 56 -0.87 -8.25 9.12
C HIS A 56 -0.70 -9.64 9.74
N ILE A 57 -0.40 -9.70 11.05
CA ILE A 57 -0.45 -10.93 11.83
C ILE A 57 -1.53 -10.81 12.90
N ASP A 58 -2.41 -11.81 12.93
CA ASP A 58 -3.24 -12.13 14.08
C ASP A 58 -2.80 -13.48 14.66
N VAL A 59 -2.76 -13.57 15.99
CA VAL A 59 -2.45 -14.81 16.69
C VAL A 59 -3.76 -15.41 17.17
N ARG A 60 -4.15 -16.52 16.54
CA ARG A 60 -5.41 -17.19 16.78
C ARG A 60 -5.18 -18.67 17.00
N ASP A 61 -5.75 -19.21 18.07
CA ASP A 61 -5.69 -20.64 18.41
C ASP A 61 -4.24 -21.18 18.44
N GLY A 62 -3.31 -20.36 18.94
CA GLY A 62 -1.87 -20.68 19.00
C GLY A 62 -1.15 -20.69 17.65
N GLN A 63 -1.79 -20.20 16.58
CA GLN A 63 -1.23 -20.12 15.23
C GLN A 63 -1.17 -18.68 14.72
N ILE A 64 -0.14 -18.40 13.92
CA ILE A 64 -0.02 -17.16 13.16
C ILE A 64 -1.00 -17.23 11.97
N THR A 65 -1.92 -16.28 11.92
CA THR A 65 -2.81 -16.05 10.77
C THR A 65 -2.38 -14.76 10.10
N LEU A 66 -2.22 -14.81 8.77
CA LEU A 66 -1.90 -13.64 7.99
C LEU A 66 -3.16 -12.89 7.56
N ILE A 67 -3.08 -11.57 7.57
CA ILE A 67 -4.16 -10.67 7.22
C ILE A 67 -3.70 -9.75 6.10
N ASN A 68 -4.41 -9.82 4.98
CA ASN A 68 -4.27 -8.92 3.85
C ASN A 68 -5.50 -8.03 3.76
N ASN A 69 -5.27 -6.75 3.55
CA ASN A 69 -6.29 -5.71 3.48
C ASN A 69 -6.20 -4.87 2.19
N ASP A 70 -5.32 -5.28 1.30
CA ASP A 70 -4.88 -4.57 0.11
C ASP A 70 -5.80 -4.75 -1.10
N HIS A 71 -6.84 -5.57 -1.00
CA HIS A 71 -7.67 -5.96 -2.14
C HIS A 71 -8.38 -4.80 -2.83
N THR A 72 -8.78 -3.76 -2.09
CA THR A 72 -9.44 -2.59 -2.68
C THR A 72 -8.44 -1.77 -3.48
N ILE A 73 -7.33 -1.34 -2.86
CA ILE A 73 -6.30 -0.52 -3.52
C ILE A 73 -5.58 -1.27 -4.66
N LEU A 74 -5.27 -2.56 -4.50
CA LEU A 74 -4.68 -3.37 -5.57
C LEU A 74 -5.65 -3.57 -6.73
N GLY A 75 -6.94 -3.76 -6.44
CA GLY A 75 -7.99 -3.84 -7.46
C GLY A 75 -8.07 -2.55 -8.26
N LEU A 76 -8.13 -1.39 -7.59
CA LEU A 76 -8.17 -0.09 -8.24
C LEU A 76 -6.94 0.15 -9.12
N ARG A 77 -5.74 -0.15 -8.61
CA ARG A 77 -4.49 -0.04 -9.37
C ARG A 77 -4.50 -0.93 -10.61
N ALA A 78 -4.79 -2.22 -10.45
CA ALA A 78 -4.79 -3.17 -11.56
C ALA A 78 -5.83 -2.78 -12.64
N SER A 79 -7.01 -2.34 -12.20
CA SER A 79 -8.08 -1.90 -13.10
C SER A 79 -7.74 -0.61 -13.85
N HIS A 80 -7.08 0.34 -13.20
CA HIS A 80 -6.56 1.54 -13.85
C HIS A 80 -5.51 1.19 -14.92
N ASP A 81 -4.52 0.36 -14.55
CA ASP A 81 -3.44 -0.04 -15.46
C ASP A 81 -3.93 -0.89 -16.65
N LEU A 82 -5.03 -1.62 -16.48
CA LEU A 82 -5.63 -2.44 -17.54
C LEU A 82 -6.39 -1.60 -18.59
N ALA A 83 -6.88 -0.41 -18.22
CA ALA A 83 -7.77 0.38 -19.08
C ALA A 83 -7.22 0.69 -20.49
N PRO A 84 -5.92 1.01 -20.69
CA PRO A 84 -5.37 1.26 -22.03
C PRO A 84 -5.42 0.05 -22.98
N PHE A 85 -5.52 -1.16 -22.44
CA PHE A 85 -5.54 -2.42 -23.22
C PHE A 85 -6.96 -2.86 -23.61
N LEU A 86 -7.99 -2.11 -23.20
CA LEU A 86 -9.38 -2.44 -23.49
C LEU A 86 -9.98 -1.55 -24.59
N PRO A 87 -10.95 -2.08 -25.37
CA PRO A 87 -11.76 -1.26 -26.26
C PRO A 87 -12.40 -0.09 -25.51
N GLU A 88 -12.55 1.05 -26.19
CA GLU A 88 -13.03 2.30 -25.57
C GLU A 88 -14.33 2.13 -24.77
N GLU A 89 -15.28 1.37 -25.32
CA GLU A 89 -16.58 1.07 -24.69
C GLU A 89 -16.47 0.29 -23.37
N TYR A 90 -15.35 -0.42 -23.14
CA TYR A 90 -15.13 -1.26 -21.97
C TYR A 90 -14.08 -0.74 -20.99
N ARG A 91 -13.40 0.39 -21.29
CA ARG A 91 -12.29 0.90 -20.48
C ARG A 91 -12.62 1.13 -19.00
N LEU A 92 -13.90 1.42 -18.70
CA LEU A 92 -14.34 1.66 -17.33
C LEU A 92 -14.74 0.39 -16.58
N LEU A 93 -15.01 -0.72 -17.28
CA LEU A 93 -15.53 -1.95 -16.65
C LEU A 93 -14.65 -2.50 -15.52
N PRO A 94 -13.31 -2.60 -15.66
CA PRO A 94 -12.47 -3.07 -14.57
C PRO A 94 -12.60 -2.20 -13.32
N LEU A 95 -12.59 -0.87 -13.50
CA LEU A 95 -12.71 0.08 -12.39
C LEU A 95 -14.08 -0.01 -11.72
N LEU A 96 -15.16 -0.18 -12.48
CA LEU A 96 -16.50 -0.37 -11.90
C LEU A 96 -16.55 -1.63 -11.04
N GLN A 97 -15.91 -2.72 -11.48
CA GLN A 97 -15.82 -3.96 -10.71
C GLN A 97 -14.99 -3.78 -9.43
N SER A 98 -13.87 -3.05 -9.49
CA SER A 98 -13.06 -2.77 -8.31
C SER A 98 -13.79 -1.88 -7.31
N VAL A 99 -14.50 -0.85 -7.78
CA VAL A 99 -15.31 0.03 -6.93
C VAL A 99 -16.48 -0.73 -6.31
N TRP A 100 -17.13 -1.63 -7.06
CA TRP A 100 -18.20 -2.49 -6.56
C TRP A 100 -17.75 -3.33 -5.37
N TYR A 101 -16.48 -3.73 -5.34
CA TYR A 101 -15.93 -4.57 -4.29
C TYR A 101 -15.72 -3.84 -2.95
N ILE A 102 -15.45 -2.52 -2.98
CA ILE A 102 -15.05 -1.72 -1.81
C ILE A 102 -15.93 -1.95 -0.58
N PRO A 103 -17.28 -1.88 -0.66
CA PRO A 103 -18.11 -2.00 0.54
C PRO A 103 -18.07 -3.38 1.19
N ALA A 104 -17.62 -4.42 0.48
CA ALA A 104 -17.41 -5.76 1.04
C ALA A 104 -16.01 -5.95 1.66
N GLY A 105 -15.08 -5.02 1.43
CA GLY A 105 -13.69 -5.05 1.87
C GLY A 105 -13.39 -4.30 3.17
N LEU A 106 -14.41 -3.76 3.85
CA LEU A 106 -14.23 -2.96 5.06
C LEU A 106 -13.88 -3.81 6.29
N ASP A 107 -12.98 -3.34 7.13
CA ASP A 107 -12.62 -3.94 8.43
C ASP A 107 -12.31 -5.45 8.36
N ILE A 108 -11.39 -5.82 7.47
CA ILE A 108 -11.02 -7.21 7.21
C ILE A 108 -10.52 -7.92 8.48
N TRP A 109 -9.87 -7.19 9.38
CA TRP A 109 -9.48 -7.71 10.69
C TRP A 109 -10.68 -8.26 11.45
N ASN A 110 -11.75 -7.47 11.63
CA ASN A 110 -12.94 -7.94 12.33
C ASN A 110 -13.78 -8.91 11.49
N GLN A 111 -13.73 -8.86 10.15
CA GLN A 111 -14.33 -9.91 9.32
C GLN A 111 -13.73 -11.30 9.61
N LEU A 112 -12.40 -11.40 9.64
CA LEU A 112 -11.70 -12.67 9.89
C LEU A 112 -11.91 -13.20 11.32
N ARG A 113 -12.27 -12.32 12.25
CA ARG A 113 -12.63 -12.65 13.64
C ARG A 113 -14.13 -12.89 13.85
N GLY A 114 -14.96 -12.78 12.80
CA GLY A 114 -16.40 -12.96 12.91
C GLY A 114 -17.13 -11.83 13.67
N LYS A 115 -16.52 -10.63 13.72
CA LYS A 115 -17.03 -9.44 14.41
C LYS A 115 -17.57 -8.36 13.48
N TYR A 116 -17.33 -8.50 12.18
CA TYR A 116 -17.85 -7.61 11.15
C TYR A 116 -18.27 -8.43 9.92
N PRO A 117 -19.39 -8.11 9.25
CA PRO A 117 -19.79 -8.81 8.04
C PRO A 117 -18.94 -8.39 6.83
N GLY A 118 -18.88 -9.23 5.81
CA GLY A 118 -18.19 -8.91 4.55
C GLY A 118 -17.66 -10.16 3.87
N ARG A 119 -16.85 -9.98 2.82
CA ARG A 119 -16.42 -11.10 1.97
C ARG A 119 -15.75 -12.21 2.77
N TYR A 120 -14.84 -11.88 3.69
CA TYR A 120 -14.07 -12.90 4.41
C TYR A 120 -14.91 -13.66 5.43
N ALA A 121 -15.83 -12.98 6.12
CA ALA A 121 -16.78 -13.64 7.01
C ALA A 121 -17.68 -14.61 6.21
N THR A 122 -18.24 -14.15 5.08
CA THR A 122 -19.09 -14.97 4.21
C THR A 122 -18.35 -16.16 3.62
N MET A 123 -17.13 -15.96 3.09
CA MET A 123 -16.31 -17.04 2.51
C MET A 123 -15.97 -18.13 3.54
N LYS A 124 -15.88 -17.76 4.82
CA LYS A 124 -15.64 -18.70 5.92
C LYS A 124 -16.92 -19.29 6.50
N GLY A 125 -18.08 -19.06 5.88
CA GLY A 125 -19.38 -19.55 6.35
C GLY A 125 -19.85 -18.92 7.66
N MET A 126 -19.31 -17.76 8.05
CA MET A 126 -19.71 -17.08 9.28
C MET A 126 -20.97 -16.26 9.03
N ASN A 127 -22.00 -16.45 9.87
CA ASN A 127 -23.16 -15.59 9.89
C ASN A 127 -22.93 -14.44 10.89
N VAL A 128 -22.45 -13.31 10.40
CA VAL A 128 -22.14 -12.13 11.23
C VAL A 128 -23.18 -11.05 10.96
N PRO A 129 -24.05 -10.69 11.94
CA PRO A 129 -24.97 -9.58 11.76
C PRO A 129 -24.19 -8.26 11.68
N PRO A 130 -24.69 -7.25 10.95
CA PRO A 130 -24.12 -5.91 11.00
C PRO A 130 -24.08 -5.40 12.45
N PRO A 131 -22.90 -5.00 12.97
CA PRO A 131 -22.81 -4.46 14.31
C PRO A 131 -23.52 -3.10 14.41
N SER A 132 -23.92 -2.71 15.62
CA SER A 132 -24.44 -1.37 15.90
C SER A 132 -23.38 -0.28 15.78
N TYR A 133 -22.11 -0.67 15.84
CA TYR A 133 -20.96 0.17 15.53
C TYR A 133 -20.53 -0.10 14.07
N GLY A 134 -20.07 0.92 13.35
CA GLY A 134 -19.54 0.77 11.99
C GLY A 134 -18.20 0.00 11.94
N PRO A 135 -17.51 -0.01 10.79
CA PRO A 135 -16.16 -0.58 10.72
C PRO A 135 -15.20 0.16 11.66
N VAL A 136 -14.24 -0.56 12.24
CA VAL A 136 -13.23 0.05 13.12
C VAL A 136 -12.21 0.83 12.31
N VAL A 137 -11.91 2.05 12.75
CA VAL A 137 -10.79 2.85 12.24
C VAL A 137 -9.53 2.51 13.02
N TRP A 138 -8.62 1.78 12.39
CA TRP A 138 -7.42 1.24 13.05
C TRP A 138 -6.30 2.27 13.20
N ASN A 139 -5.99 3.04 12.15
CA ASN A 139 -5.08 4.17 12.23
C ASN A 139 -5.83 5.44 11.82
N ARG A 140 -5.52 6.55 12.49
CA ARG A 140 -6.15 7.85 12.23
C ARG A 140 -5.44 8.57 11.09
N GLU A 141 -6.18 9.46 10.45
CA GLU A 141 -5.61 10.45 9.53
C GLU A 141 -4.66 11.38 10.33
N GLU A 142 -3.53 11.77 9.74
CA GLU A 142 -2.46 12.51 10.42
C GLU A 142 -2.11 13.80 9.70
N ALA A 143 -1.80 14.87 10.43
CA ALA A 143 -1.27 16.07 9.78
C ALA A 143 0.13 15.80 9.16
N PRO A 144 0.51 16.48 8.07
CA PRO A 144 1.89 16.46 7.60
C PRO A 144 2.84 16.88 8.71
N ILE A 145 3.91 16.10 8.91
CA ILE A 145 5.00 16.42 9.83
C ILE A 145 6.12 17.03 8.98
N PRO A 146 6.31 18.36 8.98
CA PRO A 146 7.43 18.97 8.29
C PRO A 146 8.74 18.56 8.97
N GLN A 147 9.77 18.34 8.17
CA GLN A 147 11.13 18.12 8.64
C GLN A 147 12.07 19.09 7.95
N GLU A 148 12.99 19.63 8.75
CA GLU A 148 14.16 20.36 8.26
C GLU A 148 15.24 19.40 7.78
N GLY A 149 16.28 19.94 7.14
CA GLY A 149 17.39 19.16 6.60
C GLY A 149 17.25 18.80 5.14
N SER A 150 18.26 18.08 4.64
CA SER A 150 18.34 17.60 3.27
C SER A 150 17.22 16.60 2.96
N LEU A 151 16.88 16.43 1.67
CA LEU A 151 15.93 15.40 1.24
C LEU A 151 16.35 14.00 1.70
N GLU A 152 17.65 13.71 1.75
CA GLU A 152 18.16 12.43 2.21
C GLU A 152 17.86 12.18 3.69
N GLU A 153 18.11 13.17 4.57
CA GLU A 153 17.81 13.08 5.99
C GLU A 153 16.31 12.89 6.25
N ARG A 154 15.47 13.64 5.53
CA ARG A 154 14.01 13.53 5.66
C ARG A 154 13.49 12.15 5.21
N LEU A 155 13.99 11.61 4.09
CA LEU A 155 13.66 10.26 3.62
C LEU A 155 14.19 9.19 4.60
N HIS A 156 15.37 9.40 5.17
CA HIS A 156 15.94 8.49 6.15
C HIS A 156 15.09 8.44 7.45
N ALA A 157 14.63 9.59 7.93
CA ALA A 157 13.73 9.67 9.08
C ALA A 157 12.40 8.93 8.81
N HIS A 158 11.83 9.07 7.61
CA HIS A 158 10.65 8.33 7.19
C HIS A 158 10.90 6.81 7.15
N MET A 159 12.03 6.37 6.62
CA MET A 159 12.42 4.95 6.66
C MET A 159 12.50 4.44 8.09
N ILE A 160 13.21 5.13 8.99
CA ILE A 160 13.33 4.74 10.40
C ILE A 160 11.96 4.54 11.03
N ALA A 161 11.05 5.51 10.88
CA ALA A 161 9.71 5.40 11.45
C ALA A 161 8.91 4.23 10.86
N THR A 162 9.08 3.95 9.56
CA THR A 162 8.40 2.84 8.89
C THR A 162 8.92 1.49 9.38
N VAL A 163 10.25 1.34 9.49
CA VAL A 163 10.86 0.07 9.92
C VAL A 163 10.80 -0.15 11.43
N SER A 164 10.66 0.89 12.23
CA SER A 164 10.42 0.75 13.67
C SER A 164 8.96 0.41 14.02
N GLY A 165 8.06 0.53 13.03
CA GLY A 165 6.63 0.34 13.22
C GLY A 165 5.90 1.50 13.88
N ASP A 166 6.49 2.70 13.84
CA ASP A 166 5.84 3.92 14.29
C ASP A 166 4.92 4.45 13.18
N VAL A 167 3.73 3.83 13.07
CA VAL A 167 2.74 4.09 12.01
C VAL A 167 2.38 5.57 11.90
N ARG A 168 2.12 6.21 13.04
CA ARG A 168 1.71 7.61 13.11
C ARG A 168 2.80 8.53 12.59
N ARG A 169 4.03 8.33 13.07
CA ARG A 169 5.18 9.14 12.65
C ARG A 169 5.53 8.87 11.19
N SER A 170 5.55 7.62 10.76
CA SER A 170 5.78 7.23 9.36
C SER A 170 4.80 7.96 8.44
N TYR A 171 3.50 7.86 8.73
CA TYR A 171 2.48 8.48 7.89
C TYR A 171 2.59 10.02 7.86
N GLY A 172 2.74 10.67 9.02
CA GLY A 172 2.91 12.11 9.08
C GLY A 172 4.15 12.62 8.33
N LEU A 173 5.30 11.92 8.46
CA LEU A 173 6.53 12.26 7.74
C LEU A 173 6.38 12.09 6.22
N PHE A 174 5.73 11.01 5.78
CA PHE A 174 5.42 10.80 4.36
C PHE A 174 4.61 11.96 3.80
N LEU A 175 3.57 12.40 4.52
CA LEU A 175 2.71 13.49 4.08
C LEU A 175 3.47 14.82 3.98
N GLY A 176 4.43 15.06 4.88
CA GLY A 176 5.35 16.21 4.79
C GLY A 176 6.22 16.16 3.54
N LEU A 177 6.78 14.99 3.23
CA LEU A 177 7.56 14.77 2.01
C LEU A 177 6.71 14.87 0.73
N ALA A 178 5.47 14.37 0.74
CA ALA A 178 4.57 14.38 -0.42
C ALA A 178 4.07 15.81 -0.78
N ALA A 179 4.00 16.70 0.22
CA ALA A 179 3.67 18.11 0.01
C ALA A 179 4.79 18.87 -0.75
N ASP A 180 6.04 18.44 -0.61
CA ASP A 180 7.19 18.97 -1.35
C ASP A 180 7.25 18.37 -2.76
N LYS A 181 6.93 19.17 -3.78
CA LYS A 181 6.85 18.71 -5.18
C LYS A 181 8.18 18.19 -5.70
N ASP A 182 9.29 18.79 -5.26
CA ASP A 182 10.63 18.43 -5.70
C ASP A 182 11.09 17.11 -5.05
N ALA A 183 10.52 16.77 -3.88
CA ALA A 183 10.78 15.50 -3.21
C ALA A 183 10.05 14.30 -3.85
N ARG A 184 8.91 14.52 -4.53
CA ARG A 184 8.02 13.43 -5.02
C ARG A 184 8.72 12.34 -5.83
N PRO A 185 9.60 12.63 -6.81
CA PRO A 185 10.26 11.58 -7.58
C PRO A 185 11.12 10.66 -6.70
N ARG A 186 11.84 11.24 -5.72
CA ARG A 186 12.68 10.48 -4.78
C ARG A 186 11.84 9.76 -3.73
N LEU A 187 10.74 10.38 -3.27
CA LEU A 187 9.80 9.75 -2.35
C LEU A 187 9.12 8.53 -2.98
N ARG A 188 8.77 8.62 -4.27
CA ARG A 188 8.24 7.50 -5.05
C ARG A 188 9.21 6.31 -5.03
N ASP A 189 10.45 6.55 -5.42
CA ASP A 189 11.47 5.49 -5.48
C ASP A 189 11.75 4.93 -4.08
N HIS A 190 11.73 5.79 -3.06
CA HIS A 190 11.84 5.42 -1.66
C HIS A 190 10.70 4.51 -1.18
N MET A 191 9.45 4.80 -1.55
CA MET A 191 8.31 3.94 -1.21
C MET A 191 8.46 2.55 -1.84
N LEU A 192 8.88 2.46 -3.10
CA LEU A 192 9.12 1.18 -3.76
C LEU A 192 10.24 0.40 -3.07
N PHE A 193 11.32 1.09 -2.67
CA PHE A 193 12.39 0.48 -1.86
C PHE A 193 11.85 -0.06 -0.53
N LEU A 194 11.09 0.73 0.23
CA LEU A 194 10.46 0.28 1.48
C LEU A 194 9.50 -0.90 1.30
N GLY A 195 8.89 -1.04 0.13
CA GLY A 195 8.06 -2.20 -0.20
C GLY A 195 8.83 -3.49 -0.48
N LEU A 196 10.12 -3.39 -0.78
CA LEU A 196 10.99 -4.52 -1.10
C LEU A 196 12.02 -4.81 0.00
N ILE A 197 12.20 -3.91 0.97
CA ILE A 197 13.28 -3.97 1.95
C ILE A 197 13.26 -5.25 2.81
N ASP A 198 12.09 -5.86 3.00
CA ASP A 198 11.88 -7.07 3.80
C ASP A 198 11.46 -8.29 2.96
N ILE A 199 11.46 -8.20 1.62
CA ILE A 199 10.95 -9.28 0.76
C ILE A 199 11.76 -10.57 0.93
N GLN A 200 13.08 -10.48 1.11
CA GLN A 200 13.98 -11.63 1.22
C GLN A 200 13.79 -12.41 2.53
N ASP A 201 13.40 -11.73 3.62
CA ASP A 201 13.12 -12.35 4.93
C ASP A 201 11.88 -13.27 4.94
N THR A 202 11.17 -13.36 3.81
CA THR A 202 9.82 -13.99 3.71
C THR A 202 9.72 -15.11 2.67
N VAL A 203 10.75 -15.30 1.84
CA VAL A 203 10.74 -16.26 0.71
C VAL A 203 10.96 -17.71 1.16
N ALA A 204 11.67 -17.98 2.26
CA ALA A 204 12.01 -19.33 2.69
C ALA A 204 11.47 -19.70 4.10
N GLY A 205 10.77 -20.84 4.19
CA GLY A 205 10.56 -21.57 5.46
C GLY A 205 9.60 -20.98 6.51
N ARG A 206 9.02 -19.79 6.30
CA ARG A 206 8.15 -19.13 7.33
C ARG A 206 6.67 -19.16 6.96
N LYS A 207 5.77 -19.16 7.95
CA LYS A 207 4.31 -19.01 7.73
C LYS A 207 3.91 -17.57 7.42
N ALA A 208 4.67 -16.58 7.88
CA ALA A 208 4.42 -15.17 7.66
C ALA A 208 4.98 -14.67 6.31
N ARG A 209 4.41 -15.14 5.18
CA ARG A 209 4.87 -14.83 3.81
C ARG A 209 4.16 -13.67 3.13
N ASN A 210 3.08 -13.14 3.70
CA ASN A 210 2.26 -12.10 3.04
C ASN A 210 2.93 -10.72 2.97
N THR A 211 4.13 -10.55 3.51
CA THR A 211 4.94 -9.33 3.34
C THR A 211 5.35 -9.11 1.88
N GLY A 212 5.30 -10.13 1.01
CA GLY A 212 5.44 -9.95 -0.44
C GLY A 212 4.40 -9.00 -1.06
N HIS A 213 3.26 -8.78 -0.41
CA HIS A 213 2.27 -7.79 -0.85
C HIS A 213 2.67 -6.35 -0.51
N LYS A 214 3.64 -6.12 0.39
CA LYS A 214 4.09 -4.78 0.76
C LYS A 214 4.66 -4.03 -0.46
N GLY A 215 5.40 -4.75 -1.31
CA GLY A 215 5.87 -4.23 -2.61
C GLY A 215 4.71 -3.87 -3.55
N LEU A 216 3.69 -4.73 -3.64
CA LEU A 216 2.50 -4.47 -4.45
C LEU A 216 1.71 -3.26 -3.94
N ARG A 217 1.59 -3.11 -2.62
CA ARG A 217 0.94 -1.99 -1.94
C ARG A 217 1.69 -0.68 -2.17
N ALA A 218 3.00 -0.68 -1.96
CA ALA A 218 3.85 0.49 -2.25
C ALA A 218 3.69 0.93 -3.70
N ARG A 219 3.68 -0.03 -4.63
CA ARG A 219 3.44 0.23 -6.05
C ARG A 219 2.05 0.78 -6.33
N ALA A 220 1.02 0.25 -5.67
CA ALA A 220 -0.35 0.77 -5.80
C ALA A 220 -0.50 2.19 -5.28
N VAL A 221 0.11 2.51 -4.15
CA VAL A 221 0.12 3.88 -3.60
C VAL A 221 0.73 4.85 -4.61
N VAL A 222 1.90 4.51 -5.15
CA VAL A 222 2.61 5.34 -6.12
C VAL A 222 1.80 5.50 -7.41
N ASP A 223 1.37 4.40 -8.03
CA ASP A 223 0.75 4.45 -9.35
C ASP A 223 -0.63 5.14 -9.29
N LEU A 224 -1.40 4.91 -8.21
CA LEU A 224 -2.66 5.63 -8.00
C LEU A 224 -2.43 7.09 -7.64
N ALA A 225 -1.34 7.45 -6.95
CA ALA A 225 -1.02 8.85 -6.70
C ALA A 225 -0.67 9.60 -7.99
N GLU A 226 -0.01 8.96 -8.94
CA GLU A 226 0.21 9.52 -10.29
C GLU A 226 -1.12 9.67 -11.05
N ALA A 227 -1.98 8.64 -11.02
CA ALA A 227 -3.28 8.66 -11.71
C ALA A 227 -4.25 9.72 -11.15
N VAL A 228 -4.32 9.85 -9.83
CA VAL A 228 -5.19 10.82 -9.13
C VAL A 228 -4.58 12.22 -9.16
N GLY A 229 -3.25 12.31 -9.22
CA GLY A 229 -2.45 13.49 -8.94
C GLY A 229 -2.12 13.58 -7.45
N TRP A 230 -0.83 13.69 -7.13
CA TRP A 230 -0.29 13.69 -5.77
C TRP A 230 -0.98 14.68 -4.81
N ASP A 231 -1.38 15.86 -5.31
CA ASP A 231 -2.08 16.89 -4.51
C ASP A 231 -3.49 16.45 -4.05
N ARG A 232 -4.09 15.47 -4.74
CA ARG A 232 -5.42 14.91 -4.44
C ARG A 232 -5.36 13.48 -3.93
N ALA A 233 -4.19 12.84 -3.90
CA ALA A 233 -4.01 11.43 -3.56
C ALA A 233 -4.06 11.14 -2.05
N ARG A 234 -4.66 12.03 -1.26
CA ARG A 234 -4.69 11.91 0.21
C ARG A 234 -5.31 10.60 0.67
N GLY A 235 -6.44 10.20 0.08
CA GLY A 235 -7.09 8.92 0.36
C GLY A 235 -6.19 7.71 0.04
N VAL A 236 -5.53 7.74 -1.12
CA VAL A 236 -4.53 6.71 -1.52
C VAL A 236 -3.41 6.60 -0.47
N PHE A 237 -2.85 7.74 -0.03
CA PHE A 237 -1.81 7.75 1.00
C PHE A 237 -2.32 7.22 2.33
N TYR A 238 -3.54 7.60 2.72
CA TYR A 238 -4.13 7.13 3.97
C TYR A 238 -4.39 5.63 3.94
N ILE A 239 -4.79 5.05 2.81
CA ILE A 239 -4.96 3.59 2.68
C ILE A 239 -3.61 2.87 2.87
N GLY A 240 -2.59 3.27 2.11
CA GLY A 240 -1.43 2.41 1.92
C GLY A 240 -0.18 2.77 2.72
N VAL A 241 0.02 4.02 3.13
CA VAL A 241 1.26 4.41 3.84
C VAL A 241 1.30 3.89 5.28
N PRO A 242 0.23 4.04 6.10
CA PRO A 242 0.20 3.44 7.44
C PRO A 242 0.46 1.92 7.40
N ASP A 243 -0.05 1.27 6.36
CA ASP A 243 0.04 -0.17 6.13
C ASP A 243 1.47 -0.66 5.87
N MET A 244 2.38 0.24 5.46
CA MET A 244 3.81 -0.06 5.31
C MET A 244 4.53 -0.19 6.66
N ALA A 245 3.97 0.40 7.70
CA ALA A 245 4.56 0.49 9.04
C ALA A 245 3.90 -0.44 10.07
N ILE A 246 2.90 -1.24 9.69
CA ILE A 246 2.31 -2.25 10.59
C ILE A 246 3.00 -3.60 10.44
N GLY A 247 3.04 -4.36 11.53
CA GLY A 247 3.74 -5.63 11.61
C GLY A 247 3.15 -6.73 10.71
N PRO A 248 3.94 -7.78 10.40
CA PRO A 248 5.28 -8.01 10.92
C PRO A 248 6.34 -7.22 10.18
N LEU A 249 7.35 -6.78 10.93
CA LEU A 249 8.52 -6.09 10.41
C LEU A 249 9.72 -7.02 10.61
N TYR A 250 10.19 -7.62 9.52
CA TYR A 250 11.34 -8.53 9.53
C TYR A 250 12.46 -7.89 8.72
N TYR A 251 13.55 -7.53 9.38
CA TYR A 251 14.74 -6.98 8.71
C TYR A 251 15.98 -7.81 9.03
N SER A 252 15.81 -9.04 9.50
CA SER A 252 16.92 -9.88 9.97
C SER A 252 17.93 -10.19 8.85
N VAL A 253 17.46 -10.42 7.63
CA VAL A 253 18.33 -10.67 6.47
C VAL A 253 18.82 -9.36 5.87
N TYR A 254 18.04 -8.28 5.89
CA TYR A 254 18.56 -6.96 5.50
C TYR A 254 19.71 -6.54 6.42
N ASP A 255 19.55 -6.69 7.73
CA ASP A 255 20.58 -6.46 8.73
C ASP A 255 21.79 -7.38 8.50
N ALA A 256 21.57 -8.69 8.34
CA ALA A 256 22.63 -9.63 8.01
C ALA A 256 23.37 -9.25 6.72
N ALA A 257 22.65 -8.88 5.65
CA ALA A 257 23.24 -8.45 4.39
C ALA A 257 24.02 -7.15 4.54
N CYS A 258 23.52 -6.17 5.28
CA CYS A 258 24.24 -4.94 5.59
C CYS A 258 25.53 -5.22 6.37
N VAL A 259 25.47 -6.09 7.38
CA VAL A 259 26.64 -6.51 8.17
C VAL A 259 27.65 -7.25 7.30
N THR A 260 27.21 -8.24 6.51
CA THR A 260 28.07 -8.97 5.58
C THR A 260 28.69 -8.05 4.55
N VAL A 261 27.91 -7.16 3.92
CA VAL A 261 28.44 -6.20 2.93
C VAL A 261 29.44 -5.25 3.59
N ALA A 262 29.18 -4.78 4.81
CA ALA A 262 30.12 -3.91 5.52
C ALA A 262 31.41 -4.66 5.94
N ALA A 263 31.30 -5.94 6.30
CA ALA A 263 32.42 -6.78 6.70
C ALA A 263 33.30 -7.21 5.51
N GLU A 264 32.67 -7.68 4.42
CA GLU A 264 33.35 -8.14 3.21
C GLU A 264 33.83 -6.97 2.34
N PHE A 265 33.16 -5.83 2.41
CA PHE A 265 33.48 -4.63 1.62
C PHE A 265 33.60 -3.36 2.48
N PRO A 266 34.58 -3.29 3.41
CA PRO A 266 34.84 -2.09 4.20
C PRO A 266 35.06 -0.88 3.28
N ASP A 267 34.33 0.22 3.49
CA ASP A 267 34.30 1.46 2.68
C ASP A 267 33.85 1.32 1.20
N ALA A 268 33.84 0.12 0.64
CA ALA A 268 33.41 -0.15 -0.73
C ALA A 268 31.89 -0.15 -0.88
N GLY A 269 31.11 -0.66 0.10
CA GLY A 269 29.64 -0.60 0.03
C GLY A 269 29.07 0.82 -0.12
N LYS A 270 29.71 1.82 0.51
CA LYS A 270 29.34 3.25 0.43
C LYS A 270 29.77 3.92 -0.88
N THR A 271 30.86 3.44 -1.49
CA THR A 271 31.44 4.02 -2.72
C THR A 271 31.10 3.23 -3.99
N LEU A 272 30.41 2.08 -3.87
CA LEU A 272 30.12 1.16 -4.95
C LEU A 272 29.32 1.81 -6.08
N LYS A 273 28.28 2.60 -5.73
CA LYS A 273 27.48 3.32 -6.73
C LYS A 273 28.29 4.40 -7.47
N ALA A 274 29.33 4.94 -6.84
CA ALA A 274 30.23 5.92 -7.45
C ALA A 274 31.33 5.27 -8.31
N LYS A 275 31.72 4.03 -8.00
CA LYS A 275 32.81 3.30 -8.68
C LYS A 275 32.32 2.30 -9.72
N ASN A 276 31.05 1.88 -9.67
CA ASN A 276 30.48 0.88 -10.56
C ASN A 276 29.81 1.55 -11.77
N GLN A 277 30.62 2.04 -12.72
CA GLN A 277 30.14 2.55 -14.01
C GLN A 277 30.46 1.63 -15.19
N GLY A 278 31.07 0.47 -14.92
CA GLY A 278 31.43 -0.52 -15.94
C GLY A 278 30.31 -1.54 -16.15
N SER A 279 30.14 -1.99 -17.39
CA SER A 279 29.40 -3.24 -17.64
C SER A 279 30.20 -4.39 -17.06
N LEU A 280 29.55 -5.34 -16.38
CA LEU A 280 30.22 -6.57 -15.92
C LEU A 280 30.77 -7.31 -17.15
N ALA A 281 32.02 -7.76 -17.07
CA ALA A 281 32.57 -8.60 -18.13
C ALA A 281 31.81 -9.94 -18.13
N PRO A 282 31.69 -10.62 -19.29
CA PRO A 282 30.96 -11.89 -19.37
C PRO A 282 31.42 -12.94 -18.35
N ALA A 283 32.72 -12.98 -18.04
CA ALA A 283 33.29 -13.88 -17.02
C ALA A 283 32.85 -13.54 -15.59
N ASP A 284 32.68 -12.25 -15.25
CA ASP A 284 32.20 -11.82 -13.93
C ASP A 284 30.71 -12.16 -13.76
N VAL A 285 29.93 -12.06 -14.85
CA VAL A 285 28.52 -12.50 -14.87
C VAL A 285 28.44 -14.00 -14.63
N GLU A 286 29.28 -14.79 -15.28
CA GLU A 286 29.29 -16.24 -15.14
C GLU A 286 29.72 -16.69 -13.73
N ALA A 287 30.73 -16.02 -13.14
CA ALA A 287 31.15 -16.25 -11.77
C ALA A 287 30.06 -15.88 -10.74
N LEU A 288 29.39 -14.74 -10.93
CA LEU A 288 28.29 -14.31 -10.07
C LEU A 288 27.09 -15.27 -10.17
N VAL A 289 26.72 -15.70 -11.39
CA VAL A 289 25.66 -16.69 -11.62
C VAL A 289 26.00 -17.99 -10.91
N ARG A 290 27.25 -18.46 -11.00
CA ARG A 290 27.69 -19.67 -10.32
C ARG A 290 27.59 -19.56 -8.80
N LEU A 291 28.02 -18.43 -8.24
CA LEU A 291 27.99 -18.16 -6.80
C LEU A 291 26.55 -18.05 -6.25
N LEU A 292 25.60 -17.54 -7.05
CA LEU A 292 24.18 -17.45 -6.69
C LEU A 292 23.42 -18.78 -6.83
N ILE A 293 23.91 -19.72 -7.64
CA ILE A 293 23.28 -21.02 -7.89
C ILE A 293 23.85 -22.11 -6.98
N GLU A 294 25.15 -22.02 -6.63
CA GLU A 294 25.86 -23.04 -5.85
C GLU A 294 25.95 -22.75 -4.34
N ALA A 295 25.54 -21.56 -3.88
CA ALA A 295 25.45 -21.18 -2.46
C ALA A 295 24.05 -21.45 -1.87
#